data_AF-A0A3C1HHH2-F1
#
_entry.id   AF-A0A3C1HHH2-F1
#
_cell.length_a   1.000
_cell.length_b   1.000
_cell.length_c   1.000
_cell.angle_alpha   90.00
_cell.angle_beta   90.00
_cell.angle_gamma   90.00
#
_symmetry.space_group_name_H-M   'P 1'
#
loop_
_entity.id
_entity.type
_entity.pdbx_description
1 polymer ?
#
loop_
_entity_poly.entity_id
_entity_poly.type
_entity_poly.pdbx_seq_one_letter_code
_entity_poly.pdbx_strand_id
1 'polypeptide(L)'
;MQNRSTLLIVIAVVLAALYISYFTDWFRRPTIQIIVQHRIVPQRPNAARDQGEEPVYPVSFAFDNKYEFTSLKVVAAKEAETQKFPTALWDLVALTNSRPTKTIVYGVTPPGMRPRVEDTQPQPLQPDVTYLLLVEAGAMKGSTNFVPKRAATTGR
;
A
#
# COMPACT_ATOMS: atom_id res chain seq x y z
N MET A 1 34.30 -49.05 -11.50
CA MET A 1 32.93 -49.06 -10.93
C MET A 1 32.68 -47.77 -10.13
N GLN A 2 32.71 -46.58 -10.76
CA GLN A 2 32.74 -45.31 -10.02
C GLN A 2 31.76 -44.24 -10.56
N ASN A 3 31.32 -44.33 -11.82
CA ASN A 3 30.43 -43.35 -12.46
C ASN A 3 28.99 -43.36 -11.93
N ARG A 4 28.45 -44.52 -11.56
CA ARG A 4 27.05 -44.64 -11.10
C ARG A 4 26.83 -44.02 -9.72
N SER A 5 27.79 -44.16 -8.80
CA SER A 5 27.68 -43.54 -7.48
C SER A 5 27.82 -42.03 -7.53
N THR A 6 28.73 -41.49 -8.36
CA THR A 6 28.86 -40.04 -8.53
C THR A 6 27.60 -39.44 -9.16
N LEU A 7 27.00 -40.13 -10.13
CA LEU A 7 25.72 -39.72 -10.73
C LEU A 7 24.61 -39.63 -9.69
N LEU A 8 24.47 -40.64 -8.82
CA LEU A 8 23.47 -40.65 -7.75
C LEU A 8 23.71 -39.54 -6.72
N ILE A 9 24.97 -39.25 -6.40
CA ILE A 9 25.32 -38.14 -5.50
C ILE A 9 24.96 -36.80 -6.13
N VAL A 10 25.30 -36.59 -7.40
CA VAL A 10 24.95 -35.35 -8.13
C VAL A 10 23.43 -35.20 -8.20
N ILE A 11 22.70 -36.28 -8.52
CA ILE A 11 21.23 -36.28 -8.54
C ILE A 11 20.66 -35.96 -7.15
N ALA A 12 21.22 -36.54 -6.09
CA ALA A 12 20.79 -36.27 -4.72
C ALA A 12 21.05 -34.80 -4.31
N VAL A 13 22.18 -34.22 -4.71
CA VAL A 13 22.50 -32.80 -4.45
C VAL A 13 21.58 -31.89 -5.25
N VAL A 14 21.28 -32.20 -6.51
CA VAL A 14 20.35 -31.43 -7.34
C VAL A 14 18.93 -31.50 -6.76
N LEU A 15 18.48 -32.69 -6.34
CA LEU A 15 17.18 -32.87 -5.67
C LEU A 15 17.12 -32.13 -4.34
N ALA A 16 18.19 -32.14 -3.54
CA ALA A 16 18.25 -31.39 -2.30
C ALA A 16 18.22 -29.87 -2.54
N ALA A 17 18.94 -29.38 -3.55
CA ALA A 17 18.91 -27.98 -3.94
C ALA A 17 17.54 -27.54 -4.48
N LEU A 18 16.89 -28.38 -5.31
CA LEU A 18 15.51 -28.16 -5.76
C LEU A 18 14.53 -28.19 -4.59
N TYR A 19 14.68 -29.14 -3.67
CA TYR A 19 13.83 -29.24 -2.48
C TYR A 19 13.99 -28.00 -1.60
N ILE A 20 15.22 -27.57 -1.30
CA ILE A 20 15.46 -26.36 -0.50
C ILE A 20 14.94 -25.12 -1.23
N SER A 21 15.17 -24.99 -2.54
CA SER A 21 14.69 -23.85 -3.34
C SER A 21 13.17 -23.76 -3.41
N TYR A 22 12.49 -24.91 -3.52
CA TYR A 22 11.04 -24.96 -3.68
C TYR A 22 10.29 -24.98 -2.34
N PHE A 23 10.85 -25.64 -1.32
CA PHE A 23 10.23 -25.80 -0.01
C PHE A 23 10.60 -24.69 0.96
N THR A 24 11.82 -24.15 0.87
CA THR A 24 12.17 -22.98 1.65
C THR A 24 11.63 -21.80 0.89
N ASP A 25 10.54 -21.21 1.39
CA ASP A 25 9.93 -19.96 0.93
C ASP A 25 10.89 -18.74 1.01
N TRP A 26 12.20 -18.96 1.00
CA TRP A 26 13.29 -17.99 1.03
C TRP A 26 13.14 -16.90 -0.04
N PHE A 27 12.53 -17.23 -1.19
CA PHE A 27 12.28 -16.27 -2.28
C PHE A 27 10.91 -15.58 -2.22
N ARG A 28 10.02 -15.94 -1.28
CA ARG A 28 8.75 -15.22 -1.12
C ARG A 28 9.05 -13.87 -0.48
N ARG A 29 9.00 -12.81 -1.30
CA ARG A 29 9.13 -11.44 -0.81
C ARG A 29 8.01 -11.19 0.21
N PRO A 30 8.31 -10.68 1.41
CA PRO A 30 7.28 -10.40 2.39
C PRO A 30 6.35 -9.34 1.81
N THR A 31 5.07 -9.69 1.68
CA THR A 31 4.01 -8.81 1.18
C THR A 31 3.38 -8.09 2.36
N ILE A 32 3.13 -6.79 2.19
CA ILE A 32 2.45 -6.00 3.22
C ILE A 32 0.95 -6.30 3.09
N GLN A 33 0.32 -6.82 4.15
CA GLN A 33 -1.12 -7.04 4.15
C GLN A 33 -1.83 -5.76 4.59
N ILE A 34 -2.79 -5.30 3.77
CA ILE A 34 -3.48 -4.03 3.98
C ILE A 34 -4.97 -4.31 4.20
N ILE A 35 -5.46 -3.94 5.38
CA ILE A 35 -6.86 -4.03 5.78
C ILE A 35 -7.48 -2.65 5.62
N VAL A 36 -8.39 -2.51 4.65
CA VAL A 36 -9.14 -1.28 4.42
C VAL A 36 -10.23 -1.15 5.49
N GLN A 37 -10.25 -0.02 6.18
CA GLN A 37 -11.19 0.27 7.24
C GLN A 37 -11.92 1.59 6.96
N HIS A 38 -13.22 1.50 6.72
CA HIS A 38 -14.13 2.64 6.69
C HIS A 38 -14.60 2.93 8.12
N ARG A 39 -13.76 3.56 8.93
CA ARG A 39 -14.14 3.97 10.30
C ARG A 39 -14.47 5.45 10.32
N ILE A 40 -15.47 5.80 11.12
CA ILE A 40 -15.76 7.17 11.52
C ILE A 40 -14.62 7.61 12.45
N VAL A 41 -13.48 8.01 11.89
CA VAL A 41 -12.46 8.73 12.66
C VAL A 41 -12.99 10.17 12.73
N PRO A 42 -13.14 10.77 13.93
CA PRO A 42 -13.48 12.17 14.05
C PRO A 42 -12.29 13.01 13.53
N GLN A 43 -12.23 13.18 12.22
CA GLN A 43 -11.44 14.23 11.61
C GLN A 43 -12.10 15.54 11.97
N ARG A 44 -11.34 16.47 12.55
CA ARG A 44 -11.83 17.84 12.71
C ARG A 44 -12.13 18.36 11.30
N PRO A 45 -13.38 18.73 10.98
CA PRO A 45 -13.71 19.25 9.65
C PRO A 45 -12.83 20.47 9.41
N ASN A 46 -12.01 20.40 8.37
CA ASN A 46 -11.21 21.53 7.96
C ASN A 46 -12.09 22.32 7.00
N ALA A 47 -12.74 23.37 7.50
CA ALA A 47 -13.79 24.11 6.78
C ALA A 47 -13.34 24.73 5.44
N ALA A 48 -12.03 24.75 5.16
CA ALA A 48 -11.47 25.15 3.87
C ALA A 48 -11.50 24.03 2.80
N ARG A 49 -11.64 22.76 3.21
CA ARG A 49 -11.65 21.56 2.36
C ARG A 49 -13.07 21.15 1.93
N ASP A 50 -14.08 21.48 2.72
CA ASP A 50 -15.47 21.03 2.53
C ASP A 50 -16.32 21.97 1.64
N GLN A 51 -15.73 23.02 1.07
CA GLN A 51 -16.47 23.96 0.22
C GLN A 51 -16.63 23.41 -1.20
N GLY A 52 -17.65 22.55 -1.39
CA GLY A 52 -18.18 22.19 -2.71
C GLY A 52 -18.06 20.72 -3.13
N GLU A 53 -17.45 19.86 -2.30
CA GLU A 53 -17.27 18.43 -2.60
C GLU A 53 -18.21 17.54 -1.79
N GLU A 54 -18.71 16.46 -2.41
CA GLU A 54 -19.56 15.50 -1.71
C GLU A 54 -18.79 14.91 -0.51
N PRO A 55 -19.38 14.92 0.70
CA PRO A 55 -18.68 14.42 1.88
C PRO A 55 -18.44 12.91 1.71
N VAL A 56 -17.19 12.48 1.89
CA VAL A 56 -16.76 11.07 1.81
C VAL A 56 -16.25 10.63 3.17
N TYR A 57 -16.58 9.40 3.59
CA TYR A 57 -16.07 8.88 4.86
C TYR A 57 -14.54 8.77 4.81
N PRO A 58 -13.83 9.18 5.88
CA PRO A 58 -12.38 9.02 5.93
C PRO A 58 -12.00 7.55 5.78
N VAL A 59 -11.17 7.25 4.79
CA VAL A 59 -10.65 5.90 4.56
C VAL A 59 -9.37 5.73 5.37
N SER A 60 -9.38 4.75 6.27
CA SER A 60 -8.20 4.35 7.03
C SER A 60 -7.69 2.99 6.54
N PHE A 61 -6.38 2.81 6.58
CA PHE A 61 -5.74 1.55 6.20
C PHE A 61 -4.93 1.05 7.38
N ALA A 62 -5.28 -0.14 7.85
CA ALA A 62 -4.55 -0.83 8.90
C ALA A 62 -3.65 -1.90 8.27
N PHE A 63 -2.46 -2.06 8.81
CA PHE A 63 -1.50 -3.07 8.37
C PHE A 63 -1.36 -4.16 9.42
N ASP A 64 -0.95 -5.35 8.98
CA ASP A 64 -0.69 -6.50 9.84
C ASP A 64 0.40 -6.19 10.88
N ASN A 65 1.47 -5.52 10.46
CA ASN A 65 2.56 -5.07 11.32
C ASN A 65 2.81 -3.55 11.25
N LYS A 66 3.69 -3.05 12.12
CA LYS A 66 4.21 -1.68 12.02
C LYS A 66 5.28 -1.65 10.94
N TYR A 67 5.06 -0.85 9.90
CA TYR A 67 6.02 -0.70 8.80
C TYR A 67 6.57 0.72 8.74
N GLU A 68 7.85 0.82 8.37
CA GLU A 68 8.49 2.07 7.99
C GLU A 68 8.29 2.28 6.49
N PHE A 69 7.19 2.94 6.13
CA PHE A 69 6.87 3.26 4.74
C PHE A 69 7.90 4.20 4.12
N THR A 70 8.47 3.80 2.98
CA THR A 70 9.36 4.63 2.18
C THR A 70 8.59 5.39 1.11
N SER A 71 7.52 4.79 0.59
CA SER A 71 6.66 5.37 -0.44
C SER A 71 5.21 4.99 -0.18
N LEU A 72 4.30 5.94 -0.39
CA LEU A 72 2.87 5.74 -0.32
C LEU A 72 2.23 6.53 -1.44
N LYS A 73 1.47 5.84 -2.29
CA LYS A 73 0.80 6.45 -3.43
C LYS A 73 -0.62 5.93 -3.58
N VAL A 74 -1.56 6.83 -3.86
CA VAL A 74 -2.94 6.50 -4.23
C VAL A 74 -3.21 6.95 -5.66
N VAL A 75 -3.79 6.05 -6.45
CA VAL A 75 -4.14 6.27 -7.86
C VAL A 75 -5.54 5.75 -8.14
N ALA A 76 -6.20 6.29 -9.15
CA ALA A 76 -7.43 5.70 -9.67
C ALA A 76 -7.11 4.34 -10.31
N ALA A 77 -7.87 3.30 -9.98
CA ALA A 77 -7.60 1.95 -10.49
C ALA A 77 -7.73 1.89 -12.03
N LYS A 78 -8.73 2.60 -12.59
CA LYS A 78 -8.93 2.72 -14.04
C LYS A 78 -7.73 3.35 -14.76
N GLU A 79 -7.13 4.38 -14.17
CA GLU A 79 -5.94 5.03 -14.73
C GLU A 79 -4.73 4.11 -14.62
N ALA A 80 -4.58 3.37 -13.51
CA ALA A 80 -3.48 2.44 -13.33
C ALA A 80 -3.52 1.27 -14.32
N GLU A 81 -4.71 0.86 -14.77
CA GLU A 81 -4.88 -0.18 -15.79
C GLU A 81 -4.58 0.35 -17.21
N THR A 82 -5.02 1.58 -17.50
CA THR A 82 -4.97 2.13 -18.87
C THR A 82 -3.64 2.85 -19.15
N GLN A 83 -3.02 3.44 -18.13
CA GLN A 83 -1.86 4.32 -18.25
C GLN A 83 -0.68 3.79 -17.44
N LYS A 84 0.50 3.75 -18.06
CA LYS A 84 1.75 3.31 -17.41
C LYS A 84 2.18 4.22 -16.24
N PHE A 85 1.76 5.48 -16.26
CA PHE A 85 2.04 6.49 -15.24
C PHE A 85 0.75 7.18 -14.77
N PRO A 86 -0.06 6.52 -13.94
CA PRO A 86 -1.30 7.10 -13.44
C PRO A 86 -1.03 8.31 -12.54
N THR A 87 -1.93 9.28 -12.59
CA THR A 87 -1.83 10.50 -11.78
C THR A 87 -2.00 10.12 -10.32
N ALA A 88 -1.04 10.51 -9.48
CA ALA A 88 -1.14 10.26 -8.06
C ALA A 88 -2.08 11.30 -7.44
N LEU A 89 -3.19 10.85 -6.84
CA LEU A 89 -4.06 11.72 -6.05
C LEU A 89 -3.42 12.05 -4.71
N TRP A 90 -2.58 11.15 -4.21
CA TRP A 90 -1.82 11.31 -2.99
C TRP A 90 -0.48 10.61 -3.18
N ASP A 91 0.64 11.33 -3.07
CA ASP A 91 2.00 10.80 -3.24
C ASP A 91 2.87 11.30 -2.09
N LEU A 92 3.30 10.38 -1.24
CA LEU A 92 4.12 10.63 -0.07
C LEU A 92 5.39 9.78 -0.13
N VAL A 93 6.52 10.38 0.22
CA VAL A 93 7.83 9.74 0.29
C VAL A 93 8.50 10.04 1.63
N ALA A 94 9.24 9.07 2.16
CA ALA A 94 10.06 9.25 3.35
C ALA A 94 11.48 9.66 2.95
N LEU A 95 11.99 10.75 3.54
CA LEU A 95 13.32 11.27 3.20
C LEU A 95 14.47 10.52 3.88
N THR A 96 14.25 10.02 5.11
CA THR A 96 15.37 9.58 5.97
C THR A 96 15.00 8.48 6.97
N ASN A 97 13.96 7.71 6.66
CA ASN A 97 13.22 6.73 7.51
C ASN A 97 11.93 7.32 8.08
N SER A 98 10.81 6.67 7.78
CA SER A 98 9.51 7.00 8.38
C SER A 98 9.35 6.27 9.70
N ARG A 99 8.43 6.75 10.54
CA ARG A 99 8.16 6.06 11.81
C ARG A 99 7.34 4.79 11.57
N PRO A 100 7.60 3.71 12.33
CA PRO A 100 6.82 2.47 12.24
C PRO A 100 5.33 2.73 12.47
N THR A 101 4.55 2.63 11.39
CA THR A 101 3.14 3.02 11.38
C THR A 101 2.28 1.79 11.07
N LYS A 102 1.29 1.53 11.92
CA LYS A 102 0.32 0.42 11.76
C LYS A 102 -0.98 0.86 11.10
N THR A 103 -1.30 2.15 11.16
CA THR A 103 -2.54 2.69 10.59
C THR A 103 -2.26 4.03 9.97
N ILE A 104 -2.73 4.21 8.73
CA ILE A 104 -2.70 5.47 8.01
C ILE A 104 -4.13 5.90 7.71
N VAL A 105 -4.33 7.20 7.57
CA VAL A 105 -5.63 7.78 7.17
C VAL A 105 -5.38 8.57 5.91
N TYR A 106 -6.25 8.40 4.91
CA TYR A 106 -6.16 9.16 3.68
C TYR A 106 -6.19 10.67 3.98
N GLY A 107 -5.30 11.41 3.32
CA GLY A 107 -5.18 12.85 3.48
C GLY A 107 -4.39 13.31 4.71
N VAL A 108 -4.01 12.39 5.61
CA VAL A 108 -3.20 12.69 6.79
C VAL A 108 -1.78 12.20 6.56
N THR A 109 -0.82 13.12 6.49
CA THR A 109 0.59 12.78 6.32
C THR A 109 1.14 12.05 7.55
N PRO A 110 1.60 10.80 7.42
CA PRO A 110 2.22 10.07 8.52
C PRO A 110 3.53 10.74 9.00
N PRO A 111 3.90 10.61 10.28
CA PRO A 111 5.13 11.19 10.81
C PRO A 111 6.38 10.69 10.07
N GLY A 112 7.19 11.62 9.56
CA GLY A 112 8.42 11.31 8.82
C GLY A 112 8.24 11.13 7.31
N MET A 113 7.01 11.23 6.80
CA MET A 113 6.73 11.31 5.37
C MET A 113 6.45 12.75 4.94
N ARG A 114 6.71 13.05 3.66
CA ARG A 114 6.39 14.34 3.04
C ARG A 114 5.77 14.10 1.65
N PRO A 115 4.93 15.01 1.16
CA PRO A 115 4.51 15.00 -0.24
C PRO A 115 5.71 14.93 -1.17
N ARG A 116 5.63 14.06 -2.18
CA ARG A 116 6.71 13.93 -3.17
C ARG A 116 6.93 15.22 -3.97
N VAL A 117 5.84 15.94 -4.20
CA VAL A 117 5.84 17.26 -4.82
C VAL A 117 5.47 18.26 -3.73
N GLU A 118 6.33 19.26 -3.51
CA GLU A 118 6.10 20.32 -2.52
C GLU A 118 4.73 20.98 -2.74
N ASP A 119 4.04 21.31 -1.65
CA ASP A 119 2.68 21.88 -1.62
C ASP A 119 1.57 21.10 -2.34
N THR A 120 1.82 19.84 -2.72
CA THR A 120 0.75 19.00 -3.29
C THR A 120 -0.18 18.53 -2.19
N GLN A 121 -1.40 19.04 -2.22
CA GLN A 121 -2.47 18.56 -1.35
C GLN A 121 -3.07 17.26 -1.87
N PRO A 122 -3.45 16.32 -0.99
CA PRO A 122 -4.21 15.15 -1.37
C PRO A 122 -5.51 15.58 -2.04
N GLN A 123 -5.74 15.07 -3.25
CA GLN A 123 -6.99 15.28 -3.97
C GLN A 123 -8.15 14.63 -3.23
N PRO A 124 -9.35 15.21 -3.29
CA PRO A 124 -10.55 14.59 -2.74
C PRO A 124 -10.83 13.25 -3.43
N LEU A 125 -11.25 12.28 -2.63
CA LEU A 125 -11.72 10.99 -3.16
C LEU A 125 -13.16 11.14 -3.60
N GLN A 126 -13.51 10.57 -4.75
CA GLN A 126 -14.89 10.48 -5.19
C GLN A 126 -15.56 9.23 -4.59
N PRO A 127 -16.82 9.33 -4.14
CA PRO A 127 -17.54 8.17 -3.66
C PRO A 127 -17.77 7.16 -4.79
N ASP A 128 -17.81 5.87 -4.45
CA ASP A 128 -18.11 4.76 -5.37
C ASP A 128 -17.13 4.59 -6.54
N VAL A 129 -15.97 5.26 -6.47
CA VAL A 129 -14.85 5.09 -7.41
C VAL A 129 -13.81 4.14 -6.84
N THR A 130 -13.33 3.19 -7.63
CA THR A 130 -12.26 2.27 -7.22
C THR A 130 -10.89 2.94 -7.31
N TYR A 131 -10.18 2.96 -6.20
CA TYR A 131 -8.80 3.44 -6.10
C TYR A 131 -7.86 2.30 -5.70
N LEU A 132 -6.60 2.43 -6.10
CA LEU A 132 -5.51 1.54 -5.74
C LEU A 132 -4.57 2.29 -4.79
N LEU A 133 -4.40 1.73 -3.59
CA LEU A 133 -3.36 2.14 -2.66
C LEU A 133 -2.11 1.29 -2.92
N LEU A 134 -0.98 1.96 -3.13
CA LEU A 134 0.34 1.40 -3.30
C LEU A 134 1.19 1.85 -2.11
N VAL A 135 1.76 0.89 -1.37
CA VAL A 135 2.68 1.18 -0.27
C VAL A 135 3.98 0.41 -0.46
N GLU A 136 5.08 1.05 -0.10
CA GLU A 136 6.41 0.46 -0.10
C GLU A 136 7.05 0.73 1.27
N ALA A 137 7.68 -0.30 1.82
CA ALA A 137 8.46 -0.23 3.05
C ALA A 137 9.83 -0.87 2.76
N GLY A 138 10.77 -0.07 2.26
CA GLY A 138 12.07 -0.56 1.81
C GLY A 138 11.94 -1.55 0.65
N ALA A 139 12.31 -2.81 0.87
CA ALA A 139 12.20 -3.88 -0.13
C ALA A 139 10.78 -4.50 -0.21
N MET A 140 9.92 -4.22 0.76
CA MET A 140 8.56 -4.76 0.83
C MET A 140 7.58 -3.87 0.08
N LYS A 141 6.64 -4.49 -0.62
CA LYS A 141 5.57 -3.80 -1.34
C LYS A 141 4.21 -4.37 -0.96
N GLY A 142 3.22 -3.52 -0.90
CA GLY A 142 1.82 -3.87 -0.71
C GLY A 142 0.94 -3.05 -1.64
N SER A 143 -0.11 -3.67 -2.16
CA SER A 143 -1.13 -2.98 -2.92
C SER A 143 -2.51 -3.47 -2.51
N THR A 144 -3.48 -2.57 -2.48
CA THR A 144 -4.88 -2.93 -2.22
C THR A 144 -5.83 -2.00 -2.94
N ASN A 145 -6.92 -2.57 -3.45
CA ASN A 145 -8.01 -1.79 -4.03
C ASN A 145 -9.00 -1.41 -2.93
N PHE A 146 -9.51 -0.19 -2.99
CA PHE A 146 -10.54 0.28 -2.07
C PHE A 146 -11.55 1.17 -2.78
N VAL A 147 -12.77 1.19 -2.24
CA VAL A 147 -13.86 2.04 -2.71
C VAL A 147 -14.27 2.94 -1.55
N PRO A 148 -14.16 4.27 -1.68
CA PRO A 148 -14.64 5.22 -0.68
C PRO A 148 -16.17 5.21 -0.66
N LYS A 149 -16.74 5.20 0.53
CA LYS A 149 -18.20 5.28 0.69
C LYS A 149 -18.62 6.73 0.84
N ARG A 150 -19.70 7.12 0.18
CA ARG A 150 -20.36 8.41 0.39
C ARG A 150 -20.67 8.59 1.88
N ALA A 151 -20.27 9.72 2.46
CA ALA A 151 -20.75 10.10 3.78
C ALA A 151 -22.21 10.54 3.63
N ALA A 152 -23.10 9.89 4.36
CA ALA A 152 -24.47 10.37 4.41
C ALA A 152 -24.45 11.74 5.08
N THR A 153 -24.74 12.79 4.30
CA THR A 153 -25.14 14.08 4.86
C THR A 153 -26.36 13.79 5.73
N THR A 154 -26.14 13.67 7.05
CA THR A 154 -27.27 13.56 7.98
C THR A 154 -27.95 14.91 7.92
N GLY A 155 -28.95 15.01 7.06
CA GLY A 155 -29.82 16.17 6.96
C GLY A 155 -30.42 16.44 8.33
N ARG A 156 -30.24 17.67 8.79
CA ARG A 156 -31.02 18.27 9.85
C ARG A 156 -31.52 19.60 9.35
#